data_AF-A0AA37P282-F1
#
_entry.id   AF-A0AA37P282-F1
#
_cell.length_a   1.000
_cell.length_b   1.000
_cell.length_c   1.000
_cell.angle_alpha   90.00
_cell.angle_beta   90.00
_cell.angle_gamma   90.00
#
_symmetry.space_group_name_H-M   'P 1'
#
loop_
_entity.id
_entity.type
_entity.pdbx_description
1 polymer ?
#
loop_
_entity_poly.entity_id
_entity_poly.type
_entity_poly.pdbx_seq_one_letter_code
_entity_poly.pdbx_strand_id
1 'polypeptide(L)'
;MNEAMRNIHSYENFVERLRNPIIAINYLADSTIWGYLVTMVNDVANELQLLQDFHRAQTGISDDLVGAWHEFIRDLLQLTVDTARDWVQGWVITARNEYRDDNGEDVINLLAMLSTLLRYAFDLELPLSQLP
;
A
#
# COMPACT_ATOMS: atom_id res chain seq x y z
N MET A 1 -13.68 -9.84 -36.22
CA MET A 1 -12.89 -10.44 -35.11
C MET A 1 -12.77 -9.36 -34.05
N ASN A 2 -13.35 -9.60 -32.88
CA ASN A 2 -14.15 -8.64 -32.12
C ASN A 2 -13.35 -7.56 -31.37
N GLU A 3 -13.80 -6.31 -31.46
CA GLU A 3 -13.47 -5.24 -30.49
C GLU A 3 -13.76 -5.69 -29.05
N ALA A 4 -14.81 -6.49 -28.84
CA ALA A 4 -15.11 -7.11 -27.56
C ALA A 4 -14.00 -8.06 -27.04
N MET A 5 -13.31 -8.81 -27.92
CA MET A 5 -12.16 -9.65 -27.50
C MET A 5 -10.89 -8.84 -27.20
N ARG A 6 -10.73 -7.68 -27.85
CA ARG A 6 -9.70 -6.68 -27.49
C ARG A 6 -10.00 -6.03 -26.14
N ASN A 7 -11.28 -5.82 -25.82
CA ASN A 7 -11.72 -5.25 -24.56
C ASN A 7 -11.60 -6.24 -23.39
N ILE A 8 -11.90 -7.54 -23.57
CA ILE A 8 -11.76 -8.53 -22.48
C ILE A 8 -10.33 -8.62 -21.94
N HIS A 9 -9.33 -8.67 -22.83
CA HIS A 9 -7.91 -8.65 -22.40
C HIS A 9 -7.53 -7.31 -21.75
N SER A 10 -8.15 -6.20 -22.16
CA SER A 10 -7.97 -4.89 -21.50
C SER A 10 -8.54 -4.91 -20.07
N TYR A 11 -9.72 -5.52 -19.87
CA TYR A 11 -10.37 -5.63 -18.57
C TYR A 11 -9.63 -6.53 -17.60
N GLU A 12 -9.15 -7.69 -18.04
CA GLU A 12 -8.36 -8.59 -17.19
C GLU A 12 -7.06 -7.90 -16.74
N ASN A 13 -6.33 -7.27 -17.67
CA ASN A 13 -5.14 -6.50 -17.36
C ASN A 13 -5.44 -5.33 -16.42
N PHE A 14 -6.59 -4.67 -16.58
CA PHE A 14 -7.02 -3.58 -15.71
C PHE A 14 -7.31 -4.07 -14.28
N VAL A 15 -8.09 -5.14 -14.14
CA VAL A 15 -8.39 -5.78 -12.86
C VAL A 15 -7.10 -6.25 -12.17
N GLU A 16 -6.17 -6.84 -12.92
CA GLU A 16 -4.87 -7.28 -12.40
C GLU A 16 -4.07 -6.09 -11.85
N ARG A 17 -4.02 -4.98 -12.59
CA ARG A 17 -3.35 -3.75 -12.13
C ARG A 17 -3.94 -3.18 -10.84
N LEU A 18 -5.25 -3.29 -10.63
CA LEU A 18 -5.88 -2.87 -9.37
C LEU A 18 -5.68 -3.87 -8.24
N ARG A 19 -5.58 -5.16 -8.56
CA ARG A 19 -5.33 -6.22 -7.60
C ARG A 19 -3.92 -6.17 -7.04
N ASN A 20 -2.92 -5.83 -7.86
CA ASN A 20 -1.51 -5.89 -7.48
C ASN A 20 -1.16 -5.04 -6.24
N PRO A 21 -1.60 -3.77 -6.12
CA PRO A 21 -1.40 -2.99 -4.89
C PRO A 21 -2.00 -3.66 -3.64
N ILE A 22 -3.22 -4.21 -3.75
CA ILE A 22 -3.88 -4.91 -2.63
C ILE A 22 -3.07 -6.13 -2.20
N ILE A 23 -2.58 -6.93 -3.16
CA ILE A 23 -1.72 -8.08 -2.89
C ILE A 23 -0.43 -7.64 -2.22
N ALA A 24 0.21 -6.58 -2.71
CA ALA A 24 1.47 -6.08 -2.16
C ALA A 24 1.32 -5.64 -0.69
N ILE A 25 0.25 -4.92 -0.36
CA ILE A 25 -0.01 -4.52 1.03
C ILE A 25 -0.30 -5.74 1.92
N ASN A 26 -1.12 -6.69 1.45
CA ASN A 26 -1.37 -7.92 2.20
C ASN A 26 -0.11 -8.77 2.39
N TYR A 27 0.80 -8.77 1.41
CA TYR A 27 2.09 -9.44 1.53
C TYR A 27 2.98 -8.76 2.57
N LEU A 28 2.98 -7.43 2.63
CA LEU A 28 3.69 -6.69 3.68
C LEU A 28 3.07 -6.95 5.07
N ALA A 29 1.76 -7.14 5.15
CA ALA A 29 1.05 -7.47 6.39
C ALA A 29 1.24 -8.94 6.84
N ASP A 30 1.80 -9.81 5.99
CA ASP A 30 2.13 -11.18 6.39
C ASP A 30 3.06 -11.16 7.60
N SER A 31 2.74 -11.96 8.63
CA SER A 31 3.47 -11.92 9.91
C SER A 31 4.97 -12.17 9.76
N THR A 32 5.37 -12.97 8.77
CA THR A 32 6.79 -13.29 8.53
C THR A 32 7.50 -12.10 7.91
N ILE A 33 6.90 -11.52 6.87
CA ILE A 33 7.44 -10.36 6.16
C ILE A 33 7.47 -9.14 7.08
N TRP A 34 6.38 -8.91 7.81
CA TRP A 34 6.29 -7.85 8.79
C TRP A 34 7.33 -8.00 9.90
N GLY A 35 7.53 -9.21 10.43
CA GLY A 35 8.55 -9.48 11.44
C GLY A 35 9.97 -9.14 10.96
N TYR A 36 10.29 -9.44 9.70
CA TYR A 36 11.57 -9.02 9.11
C TYR A 36 11.69 -7.51 8.97
N LEU A 37 10.62 -6.83 8.52
CA LEU A 37 10.60 -5.37 8.43
C LEU A 37 10.84 -4.73 9.80
N VAL A 38 10.14 -5.17 10.84
CA VAL A 38 10.32 -4.68 12.22
C VAL A 38 11.76 -4.89 12.69
N THR A 39 12.36 -6.05 12.37
CA THR A 39 13.76 -6.32 12.72
C THR A 39 14.70 -5.32 12.03
N MET A 40 14.54 -5.12 10.72
CA MET A 40 15.35 -4.16 9.95
C MET A 40 15.21 -2.72 10.47
N VAL A 41 13.99 -2.30 10.82
CA VAL A 41 13.73 -0.96 11.37
C VAL A 41 14.48 -0.75 12.68
N ASN A 42 14.48 -1.75 13.56
CA ASN A 42 15.22 -1.72 14.82
C ASN A 42 16.74 -1.76 14.61
N ASP A 43 17.23 -2.55 13.65
CA ASP A 43 18.66 -2.61 13.35
C ASP A 43 19.20 -1.24 12.92
N VAL A 44 18.47 -0.53 12.04
CA VAL A 44 18.83 0.83 11.65
C VAL A 44 18.73 1.79 12.84
N ALA A 45 17.68 1.68 13.65
CA ALA A 45 17.52 2.50 14.86
C ALA A 45 18.70 2.35 15.82
N ASN A 46 19.21 1.13 16.00
CA ASN A 46 20.37 0.85 16.84
C ASN A 46 21.64 1.53 16.29
N GLU A 47 21.88 1.46 14.98
CA GLU A 47 23.01 2.15 14.35
C GLU A 47 22.89 3.68 14.47
N LEU A 48 21.68 4.23 14.32
CA LEU A 48 21.42 5.66 14.53
C LEU A 48 21.66 6.07 15.98
N GLN A 49 21.31 5.24 16.95
CA GLN A 49 21.58 5.49 18.36
C GLN A 49 23.09 5.59 18.63
N LEU A 50 23.89 4.68 18.06
CA LEU A 50 25.35 4.73 18.19
C LEU A 50 25.93 6.02 17.61
N LEU A 51 25.44 6.46 16.45
CA LEU A 51 25.86 7.72 15.83
C LEU A 51 25.45 8.93 16.69
N GLN A 52 24.25 8.92 17.24
CA GLN A 52 23.75 9.97 18.12
C GLN A 52 24.59 10.08 19.39
N ASP A 53 24.93 8.95 20.01
CA ASP A 53 25.77 8.91 21.22
C ASP A 53 27.19 9.42 20.93
N PHE A 54 27.74 9.04 19.78
CA PHE A 54 29.05 9.53 19.32
C PHE A 54 29.03 11.04 19.07
N HIS A 55 28.02 11.55 18.35
CA HIS A 55 27.87 12.99 18.11
C HIS A 55 27.76 13.76 19.43
N ARG A 56 26.92 13.27 20.36
CA ARG A 56 26.75 13.87 21.68
C ARG A 56 28.04 13.89 22.48
N ALA A 57 28.85 12.84 22.42
CA ALA A 57 30.14 12.80 23.10
C ALA A 57 31.13 13.85 22.54
N GLN A 58 31.03 14.18 21.25
CA GLN A 58 31.90 15.17 20.60
C GLN A 58 31.44 16.61 20.78
N THR A 59 30.13 16.87 20.63
CA THR A 59 29.59 18.23 20.54
C THR A 59 28.82 18.66 21.79
N GLY A 60 28.46 17.71 22.66
CA GLY A 60 27.58 17.95 23.81
C GLY A 60 26.10 18.13 23.44
N ILE A 61 25.75 18.07 22.15
CA ILE A 61 24.38 18.24 21.64
C ILE A 61 23.72 16.87 21.50
N SER A 62 22.45 16.77 21.89
CA SER A 62 21.64 15.57 21.63
C SER A 62 20.66 15.85 20.50
N ASP A 63 20.70 15.00 19.48
CA ASP A 63 19.67 14.93 18.44
C ASP A 63 18.64 13.86 18.82
N ASP A 64 17.50 13.81 18.15
CA ASP A 64 16.50 12.74 18.27
C ASP A 64 16.39 11.98 16.94
N LEU A 65 17.48 11.32 16.54
CA LEU A 65 17.56 10.63 15.26
C LEU A 65 16.73 9.36 15.24
N VAL A 66 16.67 8.65 16.38
CA VAL A 66 15.90 7.41 16.52
C VAL A 66 14.41 7.69 16.45
N GLY A 67 13.91 8.71 17.17
CA GLY A 67 12.51 9.10 17.11
C GLY A 67 12.10 9.50 15.69
N ALA A 68 12.89 10.35 15.05
CA ALA A 68 12.65 10.79 13.68
C ALA A 68 12.66 9.63 12.66
N TRP A 69 13.52 8.63 12.85
CA TRP A 69 13.56 7.43 12.02
C TRP A 69 12.28 6.59 12.16
N HIS A 70 11.82 6.35 13.38
CA HIS A 70 10.59 5.60 13.61
C HIS A 70 9.36 6.32 13.07
N GLU A 71 9.26 7.64 13.27
CA GLU A 71 8.20 8.47 12.69
C GLU A 71 8.22 8.39 11.16
N PHE A 72 9.39 8.58 10.54
CA PHE A 72 9.55 8.48 9.09
C PHE A 72 9.06 7.14 8.52
N ILE A 73 9.42 6.01 9.14
CA ILE A 73 8.99 4.69 8.65
C ILE A 73 7.48 4.49 8.82
N ARG A 74 6.89 4.90 9.95
CA ARG A 74 5.45 4.82 10.15
C ARG A 74 4.70 5.63 9.10
N ASP A 75 5.13 6.86 8.88
CA ASP A 75 4.52 7.78 7.91
C ASP A 75 4.64 7.24 6.48
N LEU A 76 5.81 6.71 6.12
CA LEU A 76 6.04 6.13 4.79
C LEU A 76 5.12 4.93 4.54
N LEU A 77 4.96 4.04 5.52
CA LEU A 77 4.11 2.86 5.39
C LEU A 77 2.63 3.24 5.36
N GLN A 78 2.21 4.20 6.19
CA GLN A 78 0.85 4.73 6.17
C GLN A 78 0.53 5.37 4.81
N LEU A 79 1.43 6.23 4.31
CA LEU A 79 1.30 6.84 3.00
C LEU A 79 1.20 5.80 1.87
N THR A 80 1.94 4.70 1.99
CA THR A 80 1.90 3.59 1.01
C THR A 80 0.53 2.92 0.99
N VAL A 81 -0.06 2.65 2.16
CA VAL A 81 -1.43 2.10 2.28
C VAL A 81 -2.45 3.09 1.71
N ASP A 82 -2.38 4.36 2.08
CA ASP A 82 -3.33 5.39 1.64
C ASP A 82 -3.26 5.58 0.13
N THR A 83 -2.05 5.62 -0.44
CA THR A 83 -1.84 5.71 -1.88
C THR A 83 -2.42 4.50 -2.61
N ALA A 84 -2.25 3.29 -2.08
CA ALA A 84 -2.82 2.08 -2.67
C ALA A 84 -4.36 2.11 -2.65
N ARG A 85 -4.94 2.56 -1.52
CA ARG A 85 -6.39 2.71 -1.36
C ARG A 85 -6.95 3.74 -2.34
N ASP A 86 -6.37 4.93 -2.38
CA ASP A 86 -6.79 6.02 -3.26
C ASP A 86 -6.68 5.64 -4.73
N TRP A 87 -5.61 4.94 -5.11
CA TRP A 87 -5.43 4.42 -6.46
C TRP A 87 -6.58 3.49 -6.86
N VAL A 88 -6.87 2.47 -6.04
CA VAL A 88 -7.96 1.53 -6.34
C VAL A 88 -9.31 2.25 -6.39
N GLN A 89 -9.58 3.12 -5.41
CA GLN A 89 -10.82 3.87 -5.34
C GLN A 89 -11.04 4.76 -6.57
N GLY A 90 -10.02 5.54 -6.97
CA GLY A 90 -10.09 6.43 -8.12
C GLY A 90 -10.42 5.71 -9.43
N TRP A 91 -9.77 4.55 -9.65
CA TRP A 91 -10.04 3.73 -10.82
C TRP A 91 -11.43 3.08 -10.81
N VAL A 92 -11.88 2.57 -9.66
CA VAL A 92 -13.23 1.98 -9.55
C VAL A 92 -14.32 3.04 -9.79
N ILE A 93 -14.16 4.25 -9.26
CA ILE A 93 -15.09 5.36 -9.49
C ILE A 93 -15.12 5.74 -10.97
N THR A 94 -13.94 5.83 -11.60
CA THR A 94 -13.82 6.17 -13.03
C THR A 94 -14.53 5.14 -13.90
N ALA A 95 -14.26 3.84 -13.68
CA ALA A 95 -14.90 2.76 -14.41
C ALA A 95 -16.42 2.73 -14.21
N ARG A 96 -16.92 2.94 -12.98
CA ARG A 96 -18.37 3.04 -12.72
C ARG A 96 -19.03 4.17 -13.49
N ASN A 97 -18.37 5.31 -13.63
CA ASN A 97 -18.90 6.44 -14.38
C ASN A 97 -18.89 6.18 -15.89
N GLU A 98 -17.82 5.56 -16.41
CA GLU A 98 -17.67 5.23 -17.83
C GLU A 98 -18.73 4.23 -18.31
N TYR A 99 -19.00 3.20 -17.51
CA TYR A 99 -19.94 2.13 -17.86
C TYR A 99 -21.34 2.28 -17.25
N ARG A 100 -21.69 3.49 -16.77
CA ARG A 100 -22.93 3.75 -16.02
C ARG A 100 -24.21 3.31 -16.75
N ASP A 101 -24.25 3.53 -18.05
CA ASP A 101 -25.43 3.30 -18.88
C ASP A 101 -25.34 1.99 -19.70
N ASP A 102 -24.25 1.22 -19.52
CA ASP A 102 -24.03 -0.05 -20.20
C ASP A 102 -24.58 -1.21 -19.35
N ASN A 103 -25.49 -1.99 -19.97
CA ASN A 103 -26.17 -3.12 -19.34
C ASN A 103 -25.71 -4.48 -19.91
N GLY A 104 -24.55 -4.52 -20.56
CA GLY A 104 -23.92 -5.76 -20.99
C GLY A 104 -23.57 -6.66 -19.80
N GLU A 105 -23.79 -7.98 -19.94
CA GLU A 105 -23.48 -8.96 -18.90
C GLU A 105 -22.01 -8.90 -18.45
N ASP A 106 -21.08 -8.72 -19.39
CA ASP A 106 -19.65 -8.56 -19.12
C ASP A 106 -19.34 -7.31 -18.28
N VAL A 107 -20.04 -6.21 -18.54
CA VAL A 107 -19.89 -4.96 -17.79
C VAL A 107 -20.43 -5.11 -16.36
N ILE A 108 -21.58 -5.77 -16.21
CA ILE A 108 -22.16 -6.06 -14.89
C ILE A 108 -21.16 -6.89 -14.06
N ASN A 109 -20.57 -7.92 -14.66
CA ASN A 109 -19.55 -8.75 -14.01
C ASN A 109 -18.30 -7.95 -13.63
N LEU A 110 -17.80 -7.09 -14.53
CA LEU A 110 -16.68 -6.20 -14.25
C LEU A 110 -16.98 -5.26 -13.06
N LEU A 111 -18.12 -4.57 -13.06
CA LEU A 111 -18.49 -3.65 -11.99
C LEU A 111 -18.66 -4.36 -10.64
N ALA A 112 -19.12 -5.62 -10.64
CA ALA A 112 -19.16 -6.46 -9.45
C ALA A 112 -17.75 -6.80 -8.93
N MET A 113 -16.82 -7.15 -9.82
CA MET A 113 -15.42 -7.39 -9.46
C MET A 113 -14.75 -6.13 -8.91
N LEU A 114 -14.97 -4.99 -9.55
CA LEU A 114 -14.43 -3.70 -9.10
C LEU A 114 -14.98 -3.29 -7.72
N SER A 115 -16.26 -3.56 -7.46
CA SER A 115 -16.86 -3.32 -6.14
C SER A 115 -16.22 -4.22 -5.07
N THR A 116 -15.84 -5.44 -5.43
CA THR A 116 -15.12 -6.36 -4.54
C THR A 116 -13.70 -5.86 -4.24
N LEU A 117 -12.96 -5.44 -5.26
CA LEU A 117 -11.62 -4.87 -5.10
C LEU A 117 -11.64 -3.58 -4.27
N LEU A 118 -12.65 -2.73 -4.47
CA LEU A 118 -12.84 -1.53 -3.68
C LEU A 118 -13.02 -1.86 -2.18
N ARG A 119 -13.81 -2.89 -1.86
CA ARG A 119 -13.96 -3.34 -0.47
C ARG A 119 -12.61 -3.77 0.12
N TYR A 120 -11.86 -4.60 -0.61
CA TYR A 120 -10.52 -5.01 -0.15
C TYR A 120 -9.56 -3.84 0.00
N ALA A 121 -9.65 -2.82 -0.85
CA ALA A 121 -8.84 -1.59 -0.72
C ALA A 121 -9.19 -0.78 0.55
N PHE A 122 -10.47 -0.74 0.94
CA PHE A 122 -10.87 -0.13 2.20
C PHE A 122 -10.34 -0.89 3.42
N ASP A 123 -10.32 -2.22 3.33
CA ASP A 123 -9.83 -3.09 4.41
C ASP A 123 -8.28 -3.16 4.48
N LEU A 124 -7.55 -2.43 3.64
CA LEU A 124 -6.08 -2.39 3.70
C LEU A 124 -5.60 -1.73 4.98
N GLU A 125 -4.77 -2.46 5.73
CA GLU A 125 -4.15 -2.00 6.95
C GLU A 125 -2.78 -2.68 7.11
N LEU A 126 -1.84 -1.97 7.71
CA LEU A 126 -0.59 -2.53 8.20
C LEU A 126 -0.58 -2.45 9.73
N PRO A 127 0.03 -3.40 10.44
CA PRO A 127 0.07 -3.40 11.89
C PRO A 127 1.10 -2.39 12.44
N LEU A 128 0.93 -1.10 12.12
CA LEU A 128 1.86 -0.01 12.43
C LEU A 128 2.10 0.16 13.94
N SER A 129 1.15 -0.28 14.78
CA SER A 129 1.30 -0.29 16.24
C SER A 129 2.39 -1.24 16.75
N GLN A 130 2.86 -2.17 15.90
CA GLN A 130 3.97 -3.07 16.20
C GLN A 130 5.34 -2.46 15.86
N LEU A 131 5.37 -1.29 15.20
CA LEU A 131 6.60 -0.53 15.01
C LEU A 131 6.97 0.23 16.30
N PRO A 132 8.27 0.27 16.63
CA PRO A 132 8.80 0.95 17.83
C PRO A 132 8.56 2.45 17.82
#